data_AF-A0A7H1RSE9-F1
#
_entry.id   AF-A0A7H1RSE9-F1
#
_cell.length_a   1.000
_cell.length_b   1.000
_cell.length_c   1.000
_cell.angle_alpha   90.00
_cell.angle_beta   90.00
_cell.angle_gamma   90.00
#
_symmetry.space_group_name_H-M   'P 1'
#
loop_
_entity.id
_entity.type
_entity.pdbx_description
1 polymer ?
#
loop_
_entity_poly.entity_id
_entity_poly.type
_entity_poly.pdbx_seq_one_letter_code
_entity_poly.pdbx_strand_id
1 'polypeptide(L)'
;MEQLLERIFDELAFLRANMATKDDVAALKDDIRALESRASHIEQTMATKDDIAAMDKRISQIEQTMATKDDIAAMDKRISQIEQTMATKDDIAAMDKRIGQIEQTMATKDDIAAMDKRISQIEQTMATKDDIASIEQRMATKDDVADIPFIKQAVMETLETINEIPAIKQTLSEALRKLDNVIASQARQELVLQSLAFRSLEQENEIRALKAK
;
A
#
# COMPACT_ATOMS: atom_id res chain seq x y z
N MET A 1 65.97 84.53 112.28
CA MET A 1 65.89 83.07 112.10
C MET A 1 64.44 82.64 111.88
N GLU A 2 63.49 83.12 112.69
CA GLU A 2 62.03 82.84 112.53
C GLU A 2 61.44 83.19 111.17
N GLN A 3 61.69 84.39 110.61
CA GLN A 3 61.14 84.80 109.30
C GLN A 3 61.56 83.89 108.13
N LEU A 4 62.75 83.30 108.21
CA LEU A 4 63.26 82.42 107.16
C LEU A 4 62.64 81.02 107.28
N LEU A 5 62.35 80.58 108.50
CA LEU A 5 61.57 79.37 108.78
C LEU A 5 60.12 79.51 108.32
N GLU A 6 59.47 80.64 108.60
CA GLU A 6 58.10 80.92 108.20
C GLU A 6 57.94 80.89 106.67
N ARG A 7 58.86 81.54 105.94
CA ARG A 7 58.90 81.47 104.47
C ARG A 7 59.12 80.06 103.92
N ILE A 8 59.96 79.25 104.57
CA ILE A 8 60.16 77.84 104.18
C ILE A 8 58.87 77.03 104.41
N PHE A 9 58.15 77.27 105.52
CA PHE A 9 56.86 76.61 105.77
C PHE A 9 55.79 77.01 104.75
N ASP A 10 55.72 78.29 104.38
CA ASP A 10 54.80 78.77 103.34
C ASP A 10 55.13 78.17 101.97
N GLU A 11 56.41 78.12 101.58
CA GLU A 11 56.86 77.50 100.32
C GLU A 11 56.60 75.97 100.32
N LEU A 12 56.76 75.29 101.46
CA LEU A 12 56.42 73.86 101.60
C LEU A 12 54.91 73.62 101.56
N ALA A 13 54.11 74.51 102.16
CA ALA A 13 52.65 74.44 102.10
C ALA A 13 52.15 74.68 100.66
N PHE A 14 52.75 75.64 99.96
CA PHE A 14 52.47 75.91 98.55
C PHE A 14 52.85 74.72 97.65
N LEU A 15 54.03 74.11 97.87
CA LEU A 15 54.46 72.93 97.13
C LEU A 15 53.53 71.74 97.39
N ARG A 16 53.12 71.54 98.65
CA ARG A 16 52.17 70.48 99.02
C ARG A 16 50.78 70.67 98.40
N ALA A 17 50.33 71.91 98.22
CA ALA A 17 49.04 72.22 97.60
C ALA A 17 49.04 72.04 96.07
N ASN A 18 50.20 72.15 95.41
CA ASN A 18 50.31 72.09 93.95
C ASN A 18 50.94 70.80 93.42
N MET A 19 51.53 69.95 94.28
CA MET A 19 52.05 68.66 93.87
C MET A 19 50.93 67.64 93.72
N ALA A 20 51.05 66.76 92.73
CA ALA A 20 50.19 65.58 92.65
C ALA A 20 50.32 64.76 93.93
N THR A 21 49.18 64.38 94.49
CA THR A 21 49.10 63.50 95.64
C THR A 21 49.34 62.05 95.21
N LYS A 22 49.53 61.17 96.20
CA LYS A 22 49.59 59.72 95.93
C LYS A 22 48.29 59.18 95.35
N ASP A 23 47.16 59.80 95.69
CA ASP A 23 45.83 59.42 95.19
C ASP A 23 45.67 59.79 93.72
N ASP A 24 46.18 60.95 93.29
CA ASP A 24 46.21 61.34 91.87
C ASP A 24 47.03 60.35 91.03
N VAL A 25 48.19 59.92 91.54
CA VAL A 25 49.04 58.91 90.89
C VAL A 25 48.35 57.54 90.87
N ALA A 26 47.62 57.17 91.93
CA ALA A 26 46.84 55.94 91.97
C ALA A 26 45.69 55.94 90.96
N ALA A 27 44.96 57.04 90.84
CA ALA A 27 43.89 57.21 89.85
C ALA A 27 44.41 57.08 88.41
N LEU A 28 45.53 57.74 88.09
CA LEU A 28 46.17 57.61 86.77
C LEU A 28 46.58 56.15 86.46
N LYS A 29 47.04 55.41 87.45
CA LYS A 29 47.41 54.00 87.28
C LYS A 29 46.20 53.13 86.97
N ASP A 30 45.05 53.41 87.58
CA ASP A 30 43.81 52.68 87.30
C ASP A 30 43.23 53.06 85.92
N ASP A 31 43.34 54.31 85.50
CA ASP A 31 42.99 54.74 84.13
C ASP A 31 43.87 54.05 83.08
N ILE A 32 45.18 53.93 83.33
CA ILE A 32 46.10 53.20 82.45
C ILE A 32 45.68 51.73 82.33
N ARG A 33 45.34 51.06 83.44
CA ARG A 33 44.85 49.67 83.43
C ARG A 33 43.55 49.52 82.64
N ALA A 34 42.63 50.48 82.78
CA ALA A 34 41.38 50.48 82.03
C ALA A 34 41.63 50.66 80.51
N LEU A 35 42.58 51.52 80.14
CA LEU A 35 43.00 51.70 78.75
C LEU A 35 43.69 50.45 78.19
N GLU A 36 44.57 49.80 78.95
CA GLU A 36 45.20 48.53 78.57
C GLU A 36 44.15 47.43 78.35
N SER A 37 43.16 47.33 79.24
CA SER A 37 42.05 46.38 79.10
C SER A 37 41.22 46.66 77.86
N ARG A 38 40.92 47.93 77.57
CA ARG A 38 40.19 48.34 76.35
C ARG A 38 40.99 48.09 75.08
N ALA A 39 42.30 48.38 75.08
CA ALA A 39 43.18 48.13 73.95
C ALA A 39 43.25 46.64 73.64
N SER A 40 43.40 45.80 74.68
CA SER A 40 43.38 44.35 74.52
C SER A 40 42.04 43.84 73.97
N HIS A 41 40.91 44.39 74.45
CA HIS A 41 39.59 44.03 73.92
C HIS A 41 39.42 44.43 72.45
N ILE A 42 39.93 45.59 72.05
CA ILE A 42 39.93 46.05 70.66
C ILE A 42 40.77 45.11 69.79
N GLU A 43 41.99 44.77 70.21
CA GLU A 43 42.87 43.85 69.48
C GLU A 43 42.23 42.47 69.27
N GLN A 44 41.46 41.98 70.25
CA GLN A 44 40.76 40.70 70.17
C GLN A 44 39.50 40.72 69.28
N THR A 45 38.90 41.90 69.05
CA THR A 45 37.59 42.01 68.35
C THR A 45 37.67 42.71 67.01
N MET A 46 38.76 43.40 66.72
CA MET A 46 38.95 44.07 65.44
C MET A 46 39.16 43.05 64.32
N ALA A 47 38.57 43.32 63.15
CA ALA A 47 38.86 42.55 61.96
C ALA A 47 40.33 42.71 61.57
N THR A 48 40.96 41.60 61.23
CA THR A 48 42.34 41.54 60.78
C THR A 48 42.43 41.69 59.26
N LYS A 49 43.64 41.90 58.76
CA LYS A 49 43.89 41.87 57.32
C LYS A 49 43.59 40.49 56.71
N ASP A 50 43.80 39.42 57.48
CA ASP A 50 43.52 38.06 57.04
C ASP A 50 42.02 37.81 56.88
N ASP A 51 41.19 38.39 57.77
CA ASP A 51 39.73 38.32 57.65
C ASP A 51 39.25 39.00 56.35
N ILE A 52 39.82 40.17 56.02
CA ILE A 52 39.52 40.90 54.78
C ILE A 52 39.96 40.08 53.57
N ALA A 53 41.17 39.52 53.58
CA ALA A 53 41.66 38.68 52.49
C ALA A 53 40.81 37.42 52.27
N ALA A 54 40.31 36.81 53.35
CA ALA A 54 39.39 35.68 53.29
C ALA A 54 38.04 36.09 52.68
N MET A 55 37.52 37.27 53.03
CA MET A 55 36.30 37.81 52.41
C MET A 55 36.50 38.10 50.91
N ASP A 56 37.61 38.73 50.51
CA ASP A 56 37.91 39.01 49.10
C ASP A 56 38.00 37.73 48.28
N LYS A 57 38.63 36.69 48.82
CA LYS A 57 38.67 35.37 48.19
C LYS A 57 37.27 34.77 48.04
N ARG A 58 36.40 34.89 49.04
CA ARG A 58 35.01 34.40 48.98
C ARG A 58 34.18 35.18 47.97
N ILE A 59 34.31 36.50 47.95
CA ILE A 59 33.63 37.37 46.96
C ILE A 59 34.08 36.98 45.55
N SER A 60 35.39 36.82 45.34
CA SER A 60 35.92 36.40 44.04
C SER A 60 35.38 35.04 43.59
N GLN A 61 35.25 34.08 44.51
CA GLN A 61 34.63 32.78 44.22
C GLN A 61 33.14 32.89 43.87
N ILE A 62 32.41 33.76 44.56
CA ILE A 62 30.99 34.02 44.27
C ILE A 62 30.87 34.64 42.87
N GLU A 63 31.66 35.67 42.56
CA GLU A 63 31.65 36.32 41.25
C GLU A 63 31.97 35.36 40.09
N GLN A 64 32.86 34.38 40.32
CA GLN A 64 33.18 33.35 39.32
C GLN A 64 32.09 32.29 39.13
N THR A 65 31.23 32.07 40.12
CA THR A 65 30.26 30.94 40.12
C THR A 65 28.81 31.39 39.99
N MET A 66 28.52 32.66 40.24
CA MET A 66 27.18 33.19 40.11
C MET A 66 26.78 33.30 38.64
N ALA A 67 25.53 32.95 38.34
CA ALA A 67 24.97 33.22 37.03
C ALA A 67 24.94 34.74 36.78
N THR A 68 25.42 35.12 35.61
CA THR A 68 25.44 36.50 35.15
C THR A 68 24.13 36.85 34.44
N LYS A 69 23.92 38.14 34.19
CA LYS A 69 22.80 38.59 33.34
C LYS A 69 22.91 38.04 31.92
N ASP A 70 24.12 37.82 31.42
CA ASP A 70 24.35 37.28 30.09
C ASP A 70 23.96 35.80 30.01
N ASP A 71 24.22 35.03 31.07
CA ASP A 71 23.78 33.62 31.16
C ASP A 71 22.24 33.52 31.10
N ILE A 72 21.54 34.40 31.83
CA ILE A 72 20.08 34.47 31.80
C ILE A 72 19.58 34.86 30.41
N ALA A 73 20.17 35.88 29.79
CA ALA A 73 19.81 36.31 28.44
C ALA A 73 20.05 35.21 27.39
N ALA A 74 21.11 34.40 27.55
CA ALA A 74 21.37 33.25 26.71
C ALA A 74 20.31 32.14 26.91
N MET A 75 19.88 31.90 28.14
CA MET A 75 18.78 30.97 28.44
C MET A 75 17.46 31.45 27.84
N ASP A 76 17.12 32.73 27.96
CA ASP A 76 15.88 33.29 27.39
C ASP A 76 15.85 33.15 25.86
N LYS A 77 16.98 33.38 25.18
CA LYS A 77 17.12 33.13 23.74
C LYS A 77 16.90 31.65 23.39
N ARG A 78 17.47 30.74 24.18
CA ARG A 78 17.30 29.29 23.98
C ARG A 78 15.85 28.85 24.20
N ILE A 79 15.20 29.37 25.24
CA ILE A 79 13.78 29.12 25.52
C ILE A 79 12.93 29.62 24.34
N SER A 80 13.16 30.84 23.89
CA SER A 80 12.46 31.41 22.74
C SER A 80 12.61 30.56 21.47
N GLN A 81 13.81 30.03 21.21
CA GLN A 81 14.05 29.13 20.07
C GLN A 81 13.31 27.79 20.22
N ILE A 82 13.25 27.24 21.43
CA ILE A 82 12.48 26.02 21.71
C ILE A 82 11.00 26.28 21.49
N GLU A 83 10.46 27.38 22.01
CA GLU A 83 9.05 27.76 21.83
C GLU A 83 8.67 27.93 20.36
N GLN A 84 9.57 28.47 19.53
CA GLN A 84 9.36 28.60 18.09
C GLN A 84 9.40 27.29 17.30
N THR A 85 10.04 26.24 17.84
CA THR A 85 10.30 24.99 17.10
C THR A 85 9.56 23.77 17.65
N MET A 86 9.06 23.85 18.88
CA MET A 86 8.31 22.77 19.48
C MET A 86 6.94 22.61 18.82
N ALA A 87 6.53 21.36 18.63
CA ALA A 87 5.16 21.06 18.20
C ALA A 87 4.17 21.51 19.28
N THR A 88 3.09 22.14 18.82
CA THR A 88 2.00 22.59 19.67
C THR A 88 0.91 21.51 19.78
N LYS A 89 -0.02 21.70 20.71
CA LYS A 89 -1.21 20.84 20.79
C LYS A 89 -2.08 20.93 19.53
N ASP A 90 -2.08 22.09 18.88
CA ASP A 90 -2.85 22.31 17.64
C ASP A 90 -2.24 21.51 16.47
N ASP A 91 -0.91 21.41 16.40
CA ASP A 91 -0.23 20.56 15.42
C ASP A 91 -0.61 19.08 15.58
N ILE A 92 -0.68 18.60 16.83
CA ILE A 92 -1.12 17.24 17.14
C ILE A 92 -2.59 17.04 16.76
N ALA A 93 -3.48 17.99 17.10
CA ALA A 93 -4.88 17.91 16.73
C ALA A 93 -5.09 17.93 15.21
N ALA A 94 -4.28 18.69 14.47
CA ALA A 94 -4.30 18.69 13.01
C ALA A 94 -3.83 17.35 12.43
N MET A 95 -2.82 16.71 13.03
CA MET A 95 -2.39 15.35 12.66
C MET A 95 -3.48 14.32 12.96
N ASP A 96 -4.11 14.35 14.13
CA ASP A 96 -5.19 13.42 14.49
C ASP A 96 -6.36 13.53 13.51
N LYS A 97 -6.74 14.76 13.13
CA LYS A 97 -7.77 14.99 12.11
C LYS A 97 -7.38 14.39 10.75
N ARG A 98 -6.12 14.54 10.34
CA ARG A 98 -5.60 13.96 9.08
C ARG A 98 -5.58 12.44 9.14
N ILE A 99 -5.17 11.86 10.26
CA ILE A 99 -5.19 10.40 10.48
C ILE A 99 -6.64 9.90 10.39
N GLY A 100 -7.58 10.55 11.07
CA GLY A 100 -9.00 10.17 10.98
C GLY A 100 -9.57 10.26 9.56
N GLN A 101 -9.16 11.24 8.76
CA GLN A 101 -9.54 11.31 7.35
C GLN A 101 -8.95 10.18 6.51
N ILE A 102 -7.70 9.78 6.77
CA ILE A 102 -7.06 8.64 6.10
C ILE A 102 -7.78 7.34 6.47
N GLU A 103 -8.07 7.13 7.76
CA GLU A 103 -8.79 5.96 8.25
C GLU A 103 -10.19 5.82 7.63
N GLN A 104 -10.88 6.94 7.38
CA GLN A 104 -12.18 6.95 6.72
C GLN A 104 -12.13 6.67 5.21
N THR A 105 -10.98 6.88 4.55
CA THR A 105 -10.86 6.81 3.09
C THR A 105 -10.08 5.59 2.60
N MET A 106 -9.29 4.98 3.47
CA MET A 106 -8.54 3.78 3.13
C MET A 106 -9.46 2.55 2.99
N ALA A 107 -9.12 1.66 2.07
CA ALA A 107 -9.79 0.37 1.97
C ALA A 107 -9.56 -0.43 3.26
N THR A 108 -10.63 -0.96 3.82
CA THR A 108 -10.60 -1.81 5.00
C THR A 108 -10.27 -3.25 4.64
N LYS A 109 -9.96 -4.06 5.65
CA LYS A 109 -9.81 -5.51 5.45
C LYS A 109 -11.10 -6.16 4.95
N ASP A 110 -12.26 -5.63 5.37
CA ASP A 110 -13.57 -6.13 4.94
C ASP A 110 -13.84 -5.80 3.46
N ASP A 111 -13.42 -4.62 2.99
CA ASP A 111 -13.51 -4.27 1.56
C ASP A 111 -12.68 -5.22 0.70
N ILE A 112 -11.46 -5.56 1.15
CA ILE A 112 -10.59 -6.51 0.46
C ILE A 112 -11.22 -7.91 0.47
N ALA A 113 -11.72 -8.38 1.62
CA ALA A 113 -12.39 -9.67 1.72
C ALA A 113 -13.64 -9.76 0.83
N ALA A 114 -14.40 -8.67 0.70
CA ALA A 114 -15.54 -8.59 -0.21
C ALA A 114 -15.10 -8.66 -1.69
N MET A 115 -13.99 -8.00 -2.05
CA MET A 115 -13.42 -8.11 -3.39
C MET A 115 -12.93 -9.53 -3.69
N ASP A 116 -12.22 -10.17 -2.76
CA ASP A 116 -11.74 -11.55 -2.92
C ASP A 116 -12.92 -12.50 -3.16
N LYS A 117 -14.00 -12.36 -2.37
CA LYS A 117 -15.22 -13.16 -2.57
C LYS A 117 -15.83 -12.94 -3.96
N ARG A 118 -15.87 -11.69 -4.44
CA ARG A 118 -16.37 -11.38 -5.79
C ARG A 118 -15.48 -11.97 -6.88
N ILE A 119 -14.16 -11.90 -6.72
CA ILE A 119 -13.20 -12.51 -7.64
C ILE A 119 -13.42 -14.02 -7.68
N SER A 120 -13.51 -14.69 -6.55
CA SER A 120 -13.79 -16.13 -6.50
C SER A 120 -15.12 -16.51 -7.16
N GLN A 121 -16.16 -15.68 -7.01
CA GLN A 121 -17.44 -15.91 -7.71
C GLN A 121 -17.30 -15.76 -9.23
N ILE A 122 -16.53 -14.77 -9.69
CA ILE A 122 -16.25 -14.60 -11.12
C ILE A 122 -15.47 -15.81 -11.65
N GLU A 123 -14.43 -16.24 -10.95
CA GLU A 123 -13.63 -17.41 -11.31
C GLU A 123 -14.47 -18.69 -11.39
N GLN A 124 -15.45 -18.86 -10.50
CA GLN A 124 -16.37 -20.00 -10.53
C GLN A 124 -17.39 -19.98 -11.67
N THR A 125 -17.70 -18.80 -12.24
CA THR A 125 -18.77 -18.63 -13.23
C THR A 125 -18.28 -18.31 -14.63
N MET A 126 -17.03 -17.87 -14.76
CA MET A 126 -16.45 -17.58 -16.06
C MET A 126 -16.19 -18.86 -16.85
N ALA A 127 -16.48 -18.83 -18.15
CA ALA A 127 -16.08 -19.90 -19.04
C ALA A 127 -14.56 -19.92 -19.17
N THR A 128 -13.98 -21.10 -18.98
CA THR A 128 -12.56 -21.34 -19.20
C THR A 128 -12.27 -21.52 -20.69
N LYS A 129 -10.99 -21.49 -21.06
CA LYS A 129 -10.57 -21.81 -22.42
C LYS A 129 -10.93 -23.24 -22.80
N ASP A 130 -10.89 -24.17 -21.86
CA ASP A 130 -11.26 -25.57 -22.08
C ASP A 130 -12.77 -25.72 -22.29
N ASP A 131 -13.59 -24.95 -21.55
CA ASP A 131 -15.03 -24.89 -21.80
C ASP A 131 -15.32 -24.39 -23.21
N ILE A 132 -14.65 -23.32 -23.65
CA ILE A 132 -14.80 -22.77 -25.00
C ILE A 132 -14.37 -23.78 -26.06
N ALA A 133 -13.21 -24.43 -25.89
CA ALA A 133 -12.73 -25.45 -26.82
C ALA A 133 -13.69 -26.65 -26.90
N SER A 134 -14.25 -27.08 -25.77
CA SER A 134 -15.26 -28.14 -25.74
C SER A 134 -16.55 -27.72 -26.45
N ILE A 135 -17.01 -26.48 -26.26
CA ILE A 135 -18.15 -25.90 -27.00
C ILE A 135 -17.84 -25.90 -28.50
N GLU A 136 -16.70 -25.39 -28.93
CA GLU A 136 -16.31 -25.32 -30.35
C GLU A 136 -16.28 -26.70 -31.03
N GLN A 137 -15.84 -27.75 -30.33
CA GLN A 137 -15.83 -29.11 -30.89
C GLN A 137 -17.22 -29.72 -31.07
N ARG A 138 -18.22 -29.31 -30.26
CA ARG A 138 -19.54 -29.96 -30.22
C ARG A 138 -20.67 -29.15 -30.84
N MET A 139 -20.49 -27.84 -31.00
CA MET A 139 -21.53 -26.97 -31.55
C MET A 139 -21.43 -26.95 -33.07
N ALA A 140 -22.59 -26.96 -33.74
CA ALA A 140 -22.66 -26.67 -35.16
C ALA A 140 -22.16 -25.23 -35.40
N THR A 141 -21.15 -25.11 -36.23
CA THR A 141 -20.57 -23.84 -36.63
C THR A 141 -21.48 -23.12 -37.62
N LYS A 142 -21.18 -21.85 -37.89
CA LYS A 142 -21.89 -21.10 -38.92
C LYS A 142 -21.76 -21.75 -40.31
N ASP A 143 -20.64 -22.43 -40.57
CA ASP A 143 -20.39 -23.11 -41.82
C ASP A 143 -21.28 -24.35 -41.96
N ASP A 144 -21.42 -25.14 -40.89
CA ASP A 144 -22.35 -26.29 -40.86
C ASP A 144 -23.80 -25.87 -41.14
N VAL A 145 -24.19 -24.68 -40.66
CA VAL A 145 -25.54 -24.12 -40.88
C VAL A 145 -25.69 -23.55 -42.29
N ALA A 146 -24.61 -23.09 -42.92
CA ALA A 146 -24.63 -22.49 -44.25
C ALA A 146 -25.02 -23.51 -45.34
N ASP A 147 -24.75 -24.80 -45.11
CA ASP A 147 -25.05 -25.87 -46.06
C ASP A 147 -26.51 -26.37 -46.01
N ILE A 148 -27.25 -26.05 -44.94
CA ILE A 148 -28.63 -26.51 -44.73
C ILE A 148 -29.57 -26.17 -45.93
N PRO A 149 -29.55 -24.97 -46.53
CA PRO A 149 -30.37 -24.66 -47.70
C PRO A 149 -30.07 -25.55 -48.91
N PHE A 150 -28.80 -25.88 -49.16
CA PHE A 150 -28.40 -26.74 -50.28
C PHE A 150 -28.82 -28.19 -50.04
N ILE A 151 -28.63 -28.69 -48.81
CA ILE A 151 -29.12 -30.01 -48.41
C ILE A 151 -30.64 -30.08 -48.57
N LYS A 152 -31.36 -29.04 -48.14
CA LYS A 152 -32.82 -28.96 -48.31
C LYS A 152 -33.22 -29.02 -49.79
N GLN A 153 -32.49 -28.35 -50.67
CA GLN A 153 -32.73 -28.38 -52.11
C GLN A 153 -32.49 -29.79 -52.69
N ALA A 154 -31.36 -30.42 -52.37
CA ALA A 154 -31.05 -31.78 -52.82
C ALA A 154 -32.06 -32.82 -52.31
N VAL A 155 -32.53 -32.69 -51.07
CA VAL A 155 -33.60 -33.54 -50.51
C VAL A 155 -34.92 -33.36 -51.27
N MET A 156 -35.24 -32.14 -51.70
CA MET A 156 -36.47 -31.86 -52.45
C MET A 156 -36.42 -32.42 -53.87
N GLU A 157 -35.29 -32.29 -54.56
CA GLU A 157 -35.07 -32.89 -55.89
C GLU A 157 -35.12 -34.42 -55.83
N THR A 158 -34.48 -35.04 -54.84
CA THR A 158 -34.56 -36.49 -54.66
C THR A 158 -35.99 -36.94 -54.33
N LEU A 159 -36.74 -36.18 -53.55
CA LEU A 159 -38.15 -36.46 -53.28
C LEU A 159 -39.01 -36.37 -54.56
N GLU A 160 -38.74 -35.41 -55.44
CA GLU A 160 -39.42 -35.29 -56.74
C GLU A 160 -39.14 -36.50 -57.63
N THR A 161 -37.88 -36.92 -57.78
CA THR A 161 -37.55 -38.12 -58.57
C THR A 161 -38.19 -39.39 -57.99
N ILE A 162 -38.28 -39.53 -56.66
CA ILE A 162 -38.99 -40.64 -56.01
C ILE A 162 -40.47 -40.62 -56.37
N ASN A 163 -41.09 -39.45 -56.41
CA ASN A 163 -42.49 -39.29 -56.79
C ASN A 163 -42.74 -39.62 -58.27
N GLU A 164 -41.73 -39.55 -59.14
CA GLU A 164 -41.82 -39.95 -60.56
C GLU A 164 -41.68 -41.47 -60.79
N ILE A 165 -41.09 -42.23 -59.85
CA ILE A 165 -40.89 -43.69 -59.97
C ILE A 165 -42.16 -44.46 -60.37
N PRO A 166 -43.36 -44.20 -59.81
CA PRO A 166 -44.57 -44.91 -60.21
C PRO A 166 -44.90 -44.75 -61.69
N ALA A 167 -44.73 -43.54 -62.24
CA ALA A 167 -44.97 -43.27 -63.65
C ALA A 167 -43.93 -43.99 -64.52
N ILE A 168 -42.65 -43.91 -64.17
CA ILE A 168 -41.57 -44.62 -64.87
C ILE A 168 -41.82 -46.14 -64.85
N LYS A 169 -42.21 -46.71 -63.71
CA LYS A 169 -42.55 -48.12 -63.56
C LYS A 169 -43.72 -48.53 -64.46
N GLN A 170 -44.73 -47.67 -64.60
CA GLN A 170 -45.83 -47.90 -65.52
C GLN A 170 -45.34 -47.91 -66.97
N THR A 171 -44.58 -46.90 -67.39
CA THR A 171 -44.03 -46.83 -68.76
C THR A 171 -43.12 -48.03 -69.08
N LEU A 172 -42.30 -48.48 -68.12
CA LEU A 172 -41.47 -49.67 -68.28
C LEU A 172 -42.31 -50.94 -68.44
N SER A 173 -43.39 -51.07 -67.67
CA SER A 173 -44.32 -52.20 -67.79
C SER A 173 -44.99 -52.24 -69.17
N GLU A 174 -45.36 -51.09 -69.72
CA GLU A 174 -45.89 -50.96 -71.07
C GLU A 174 -44.84 -51.32 -72.14
N ALA A 175 -43.59 -50.89 -71.97
CA ALA A 175 -42.49 -51.22 -72.87
C ALA A 175 -42.18 -52.72 -72.89
N LEU A 176 -42.13 -53.37 -71.72
CA LEU A 176 -41.96 -54.82 -71.61
C LEU A 176 -43.08 -55.56 -72.35
N ARG A 177 -44.33 -55.13 -72.18
CA ARG A 177 -45.48 -55.70 -72.89
C ARG A 177 -45.36 -55.56 -74.42
N LYS A 178 -44.82 -54.43 -74.92
CA LYS A 178 -44.55 -54.26 -76.35
C LYS A 178 -43.43 -55.19 -76.83
N LEU A 179 -42.38 -55.37 -76.04
CA LEU A 179 -41.27 -56.28 -76.36
C LEU A 179 -41.76 -57.73 -76.46
N ASP A 180 -42.60 -58.18 -75.53
CA ASP A 180 -43.21 -59.52 -75.57
C ASP A 180 -44.00 -59.73 -76.87
N ASN A 181 -44.75 -58.73 -77.32
CA ASN A 181 -45.46 -58.78 -78.59
C ASN A 181 -44.50 -58.91 -79.79
N VAL A 182 -43.37 -58.18 -79.77
CA VAL A 182 -42.34 -58.27 -80.82
C VAL A 182 -41.72 -59.66 -80.83
N ILE A 183 -41.33 -60.20 -79.67
CA ILE A 183 -40.78 -61.56 -79.56
C ILE A 183 -41.77 -62.59 -80.11
N ALA A 184 -43.05 -62.48 -79.74
CA ALA A 184 -44.10 -63.36 -80.26
C ALA A 184 -44.26 -63.23 -81.78
N SER A 185 -44.15 -62.00 -82.32
CA SER A 185 -44.20 -61.78 -83.77
C SER A 185 -42.98 -62.36 -84.50
N GLN A 186 -41.79 -62.26 -83.90
CA GLN A 186 -40.53 -62.77 -84.45
C GLN A 186 -40.52 -64.30 -84.46
N ALA A 187 -41.00 -64.94 -83.38
CA ALA A 187 -41.19 -66.39 -83.34
C ALA A 187 -42.15 -66.88 -84.44
N ARG A 188 -43.23 -66.13 -84.71
CA ARG A 188 -44.13 -66.43 -85.84
C ARG A 188 -43.43 -66.28 -87.19
N GLN A 189 -42.66 -65.21 -87.39
CA GLN A 189 -41.90 -64.98 -88.62
C GLN A 189 -40.88 -66.10 -88.88
N GLU A 190 -40.19 -66.57 -87.83
CA GLU A 190 -39.23 -67.68 -87.94
C GLU A 190 -39.91 -68.98 -88.38
N LEU A 191 -41.10 -69.28 -87.84
CA LEU A 191 -41.92 -70.44 -88.23
C LEU A 191 -42.36 -70.34 -89.71
N VAL A 192 -42.74 -69.14 -90.16
CA VAL A 192 -43.07 -68.87 -91.57
C VAL A 192 -41.86 -69.06 -92.47
N LEU A 193 -40.68 -68.56 -92.07
CA LEU A 193 -39.43 -68.75 -92.82
C LEU A 193 -39.03 -70.22 -92.91
N GLN A 194 -39.16 -70.99 -91.83
CA GLN A 194 -38.92 -72.45 -91.85
C GLN A 194 -39.87 -73.16 -92.82
N SER A 195 -41.15 -72.79 -92.84
CA SER A 195 -42.13 -73.36 -93.78
C SER A 195 -41.80 -73.02 -95.24
N LEU A 196 -41.42 -71.76 -95.52
CA LEU A 196 -40.99 -71.33 -96.86
C LEU A 196 -39.71 -72.04 -97.30
N ALA A 197 -38.72 -72.18 -96.42
CA ALA A 197 -37.49 -72.89 -96.69
C ALA A 197 -37.77 -74.37 -97.04
N PHE A 198 -38.65 -75.04 -96.28
CA PHE A 198 -39.08 -76.41 -96.59
C PHE A 198 -39.71 -76.50 -97.98
N ARG A 199 -40.63 -75.58 -98.31
CA ARG A 199 -41.31 -75.53 -99.60
C ARG A 199 -40.36 -75.24 -100.77
N SER A 200 -39.37 -74.38 -100.57
CA SER A 200 -38.33 -74.10 -101.57
C SER A 200 -37.44 -75.31 -101.82
N LEU A 201 -37.15 -76.10 -100.79
CA LEU A 201 -36.38 -77.35 -100.88
C LEU A 201 -37.15 -78.44 -101.64
N GLU A 202 -38.46 -78.53 -101.40
CA GLU A 202 -39.39 -79.39 -102.14
C GLU A 202 -39.42 -79.02 -103.64
N GLN A 203 -39.59 -77.73 -103.96
CA GLN A 203 -39.54 -77.23 -105.33
C GLN A 203 -38.19 -77.48 -106.01
N GLU A 204 -37.07 -77.30 -105.31
CA GLU A 204 -35.75 -77.57 -105.86
C GLU A 204 -35.54 -79.06 -106.17
N ASN A 205 -36.03 -79.95 -105.30
CA ASN A 205 -36.02 -81.40 -105.54
C ASN A 205 -36.90 -81.78 -106.74
N GLU A 206 -38.07 -81.19 -106.90
CA GLU A 206 -38.95 -81.40 -108.07
C GLU A 206 -38.28 -80.95 -109.38
N ILE A 207 -37.62 -79.79 -109.38
CA ILE A 207 -36.86 -79.29 -110.55
C ILE A 207 -35.68 -80.23 -110.87
N ARG A 208 -34.98 -80.72 -109.84
CA ARG A 208 -33.86 -81.67 -109.99
C ARG A 208 -34.34 -83.00 -110.59
N ALA A 209 -35.54 -83.46 -110.22
CA ALA A 209 -36.18 -84.65 -110.80
C ALA A 209 -36.58 -84.45 -112.28
N LEU A 210 -36.97 -83.24 -112.68
CA LEU A 210 -37.31 -82.91 -114.07
C LEU A 210 -36.07 -82.79 -114.99
N LYS A 211 -34.91 -82.39 -114.46
CA LYS A 211 -33.63 -82.30 -115.21
C LYS A 211 -32.89 -83.63 -115.40
N ALA A 212 -33.34 -84.71 -114.76
CA ALA A 212 -32.74 -86.05 -114.85
C ALA A 212 -33.40 -86.97 -115.91
N LYS A 213 -34.29 -86.41 -116.74
CA LYS A 213 -34.88 -87.02 -117.95
C LYS A 213 -34.29 -86.38 -119.20
#